data_AF-A0A8J4THX9-F1
#
_entry.id   AF-A0A8J4THX9-F1
#
_cell.length_a   1.000
_cell.length_b   1.000
_cell.length_c   1.000
_cell.angle_alpha   90.00
_cell.angle_beta   90.00
_cell.angle_gamma   90.00
#
_symmetry.space_group_name_H-M   'P 1'
#
loop_
_entity.id
_entity.type
_entity.pdbx_description
1 polymer ?
#
loop_
_entity_poly.entity_id
_entity_poly.type
_entity_poly.pdbx_seq_one_letter_code
_entity_poly.pdbx_strand_id
1 'polypeptide(L)'
;MRSDPILFASRAMEELVAELRVFLELLDREYLSAAVREKKQQISNILHRVLSAKESSYKAEVHSSLPAPPQMPLPEIPHPWLPPDNGPPPLPSSSLPEGYYEEAVPLGPGKAPEYITSQYDSDAMSSSYESYDEEEEDGKGQKMRHQWPSEEASMDLVKDARICAFLLRKKRFGQWTKLLCVIKDNKLLCYKSSKDHTPQMELLLSGCSVTHIPKDSKKKKHELKILHQGADALVLAVHSKEQAEEWLK
;
A
#
# COMPACT_ATOMS: atom_id res chain seq x y z
N MET A 1 22.96 23.47 33.38
CA MET A 1 21.49 23.45 33.35
C MET A 1 21.09 22.19 32.61
N ARG A 2 20.51 21.19 33.29
CA ARG A 2 20.05 19.94 32.66
C ARG A 2 18.63 20.19 32.19
N SER A 3 18.40 20.14 30.88
CA SER A 3 17.05 20.24 30.30
C SER A 3 16.24 19.01 30.73
N ASP A 4 15.04 19.20 31.27
CA ASP A 4 14.17 18.10 31.66
C ASP A 4 13.76 17.27 30.43
N PRO A 5 14.04 15.95 30.39
CA PRO A 5 13.75 15.11 29.23
C PRO A 5 12.25 15.03 28.91
N ILE A 6 11.38 15.24 29.92
CA ILE A 6 9.92 15.23 29.77
C ILE A 6 9.44 16.47 29.00
N LEU A 7 9.99 17.65 29.31
CA LEU A 7 9.65 18.90 28.60
C LEU A 7 10.15 18.88 27.16
N PHE A 8 11.34 18.31 26.92
CA PHE A 8 11.86 18.13 25.56
C PHE A 8 10.97 17.19 24.73
N ALA A 9 10.56 16.05 25.29
CA ALA A 9 9.65 15.12 24.62
C ALA A 9 8.29 15.75 24.33
N SER A 10 7.76 16.58 25.24
CA SER A 10 6.49 17.30 25.03
C SER A 10 6.58 18.27 23.85
N ARG A 11 7.67 19.04 23.76
CA ARG A 11 7.87 19.99 22.66
C ARG A 11 8.06 19.30 21.31
N ALA A 12 8.87 18.24 21.28
CA ALA A 12 9.08 17.47 20.04
C ALA A 12 7.78 16.83 19.54
N MET A 13 6.90 16.38 20.44
CA MET A 13 5.58 15.86 20.08
C MET A 13 4.65 16.93 19.51
N GLU A 14 4.71 18.17 20.02
CA GLU A 14 3.93 19.29 19.48
C GLU A 14 4.39 19.69 18.07
N GLU A 15 5.70 19.79 17.87
CA GLU A 15 6.30 20.06 16.55
C GLU A 15 5.91 18.95 15.56
N LEU A 16 6.01 17.68 15.97
CA LEU A 16 5.58 16.54 15.14
C LEU A 16 4.10 16.61 14.75
N VAL A 17 3.22 16.93 15.71
CA VAL A 17 1.77 17.05 15.47
C VAL A 17 1.47 18.19 14.50
N ALA A 18 2.16 19.33 14.62
CA ALA A 18 2.00 20.47 13.72
C ALA A 18 2.45 20.13 12.29
N GLU A 19 3.65 19.58 12.14
CA GLU A 19 4.18 19.16 10.83
C GLU A 19 3.32 18.07 10.19
N LEU A 20 2.80 17.13 10.97
CA LEU A 20 1.93 16.07 10.47
C LEU A 20 0.60 16.62 9.92
N ARG A 21 0.02 17.67 10.54
CA ARG A 21 -1.18 18.33 9.98
C ARG A 21 -0.88 18.92 8.61
N VAL A 22 0.18 19.72 8.51
CA VAL A 22 0.60 20.36 7.25
C VAL A 22 0.87 19.30 6.18
N PHE A 23 1.56 18.22 6.53
CA PHE A 23 1.81 17.12 5.62
C PHE A 23 0.52 16.46 5.10
N LEU A 24 -0.47 16.23 5.97
CA LEU A 24 -1.76 15.69 5.55
C LEU A 24 -2.50 16.66 4.61
N GLU A 25 -2.44 17.97 4.84
CA GLU A 25 -3.05 18.97 3.94
C GLU A 25 -2.39 19.01 2.56
N LEU A 26 -1.05 18.92 2.52
CA LEU A 26 -0.32 18.84 1.24
C LEU A 26 -0.74 17.61 0.44
N LEU A 27 -0.97 16.48 1.12
CA LEU A 27 -1.49 15.27 0.49
C LEU A 27 -2.91 15.42 -0.07
N ASP A 28 -3.71 16.42 0.33
CA ASP A 28 -5.05 16.64 -0.29
C ASP A 28 -4.95 17.19 -1.71
N ARG A 29 -3.81 17.79 -2.05
CA ARG A 29 -3.55 18.38 -3.37
C ARG A 29 -2.94 17.38 -4.36
N GLU A 30 -2.60 16.20 -3.88
CA GLU A 30 -1.89 15.16 -4.62
C GLU A 30 -2.85 14.05 -5.06
N TYR A 31 -2.54 13.38 -6.18
CA TYR A 31 -3.30 12.22 -6.61
C TYR A 31 -2.86 10.97 -5.84
N LEU A 32 -3.68 10.56 -4.87
CA LEU A 32 -3.41 9.42 -3.98
C LEU A 32 -4.16 8.16 -4.43
N SER A 33 -3.51 7.00 -4.33
CA SER A 33 -4.20 5.71 -4.51
C SER A 33 -5.23 5.47 -3.41
N ALA A 34 -6.22 4.60 -3.66
CA ALA A 34 -7.30 4.30 -2.71
C ALA A 34 -6.77 3.89 -1.32
N ALA A 35 -5.79 2.97 -1.27
CA ALA A 35 -5.17 2.53 -0.01
C ALA A 35 -4.44 3.67 0.74
N VAL A 36 -3.85 4.63 0.01
CA VAL A 36 -3.18 5.77 0.63
C VAL A 36 -4.19 6.78 1.17
N ARG A 37 -5.32 7.00 0.48
CA ARG A 37 -6.43 7.83 0.99
C ARG A 37 -7.03 7.25 2.27
N GLU A 38 -7.25 5.94 2.30
CA GLU A 38 -7.73 5.25 3.50
C GLU A 38 -6.76 5.43 4.68
N LYS A 39 -5.45 5.20 4.43
CA LYS A 39 -4.45 5.36 5.48
C LYS A 39 -4.34 6.82 5.95
N LYS A 40 -4.43 7.78 5.04
CA LYS A 40 -4.46 9.21 5.34
C LYS A 40 -5.65 9.55 6.25
N GLN A 41 -6.84 9.04 5.93
CA GLN A 41 -8.04 9.26 6.75
C GLN A 41 -7.86 8.67 8.16
N GLN A 42 -7.29 7.46 8.27
CA GLN A 42 -6.99 6.87 9.58
C GLN A 42 -6.05 7.75 10.41
N ILE A 43 -4.97 8.26 9.80
CA ILE A 43 -4.01 9.13 10.49
C ILE A 43 -4.68 10.45 10.90
N SER A 44 -5.50 11.05 10.04
CA SER A 44 -6.27 12.26 10.36
C SER A 44 -7.18 12.05 11.57
N ASN A 45 -7.90 10.93 11.62
CA ASN A 45 -8.78 10.59 12.75
C ASN A 45 -7.99 10.43 14.07
N ILE A 46 -6.82 9.78 14.01
CA ILE A 46 -5.93 9.66 15.18
C ILE A 46 -5.45 11.03 15.64
N LEU A 47 -5.05 11.89 14.70
CA LEU A 47 -4.58 13.24 14.99
C LEU A 47 -5.66 14.06 15.69
N HIS A 48 -6.89 14.05 15.18
CA HIS A 48 -8.04 14.70 15.83
C HIS A 48 -8.26 14.21 17.26
N ARG A 49 -8.16 12.90 17.51
CA ARG A 49 -8.30 12.34 18.87
C ARG A 49 -7.19 12.81 19.82
N VAL A 50 -5.94 12.84 19.36
CA VAL A 50 -4.80 13.31 20.16
C VAL A 50 -4.97 14.78 20.54
N LEU A 51 -5.49 15.59 19.62
CA LEU A 51 -5.71 17.02 19.84
C LEU A 51 -6.90 17.27 20.77
N SER A 52 -8.01 16.58 20.56
CA SER A 52 -9.20 16.68 21.41
C SER A 52 -8.92 16.20 22.85
N ALA A 53 -8.02 15.22 23.04
CA ALA A 53 -7.58 14.81 24.37
C ALA A 53 -6.79 15.90 25.11
N LYS A 54 -5.98 16.71 24.41
CA LYS A 54 -5.36 17.92 24.99
C LYS A 54 -6.43 18.94 25.38
N GLU A 55 -7.55 18.98 24.64
CA GLU A 55 -8.64 19.92 24.90
C GLU A 55 -9.45 19.65 26.16
N SER A 56 -9.68 18.39 26.48
CA SER A 56 -10.33 17.99 27.73
C SER A 56 -9.50 18.32 28.99
N SER A 57 -8.17 18.45 28.87
CA SER A 57 -7.29 18.68 30.02
C SER A 57 -7.38 20.11 30.56
N TYR A 58 -7.60 21.13 29.71
CA TYR A 58 -7.72 22.52 30.17
C TYR A 58 -9.14 22.90 30.63
N LYS A 59 -10.16 22.10 30.29
CA LYS A 59 -11.54 22.34 30.75
C LYS A 59 -11.79 21.81 32.16
N ALA A 60 -10.97 20.89 32.64
CA ALA A 60 -11.06 20.36 34.00
C ALA A 60 -10.53 21.36 35.07
N GLU A 61 -9.61 22.27 34.71
CA GLU A 61 -9.00 23.20 35.67
C GLU A 61 -9.76 24.53 35.86
N VAL A 62 -10.61 24.95 34.91
CA VAL A 62 -11.29 26.27 34.99
C VAL A 62 -12.61 26.24 35.81
N HIS A 63 -13.11 25.06 36.20
CA HIS A 63 -14.37 24.95 36.98
C HIS A 63 -14.18 24.61 38.47
N SER A 64 -12.97 24.69 39.02
CA SER A 64 -12.70 24.31 40.43
C SER A 64 -12.47 25.50 41.38
N SER A 65 -13.04 26.68 41.10
CA SER A 65 -12.97 27.81 42.05
C SER A 65 -14.25 28.65 42.08
N LEU A 66 -15.34 28.04 42.57
CA LEU A 66 -16.45 28.79 43.16
C LEU A 66 -16.68 28.27 44.58
N PRO A 67 -16.80 29.14 45.60
CA PRO A 67 -17.15 28.71 46.95
C PRO A 67 -18.58 28.14 46.94
N ALA A 68 -18.76 27.00 47.61
CA ALA A 68 -20.04 26.34 47.74
C ALA A 68 -21.09 27.29 48.35
N PRO A 69 -22.31 27.38 47.79
CA PRO A 69 -23.40 28.11 48.43
C PRO A 69 -23.75 27.45 49.79
N PRO A 70 -24.20 28.22 50.80
CA PRO A 70 -24.63 27.67 52.08
C PRO A 70 -25.77 26.67 51.86
N GLN A 71 -25.57 25.42 52.25
CA GLN A 71 -26.59 24.38 52.12
C GLN A 71 -27.66 24.58 53.21
N MET A 72 -28.90 24.83 52.80
CA MET A 72 -30.07 24.61 53.64
C MET A 72 -30.41 23.11 53.66
N PRO A 73 -30.84 22.54 54.80
CA PRO A 73 -31.27 21.14 54.83
C PRO A 73 -32.56 20.97 54.01
N LEU A 74 -32.52 20.07 53.03
CA LEU A 74 -33.70 19.64 52.26
C LEU A 74 -34.65 18.80 53.14
N PRO A 75 -35.97 18.89 52.95
CA PRO A 75 -36.93 18.04 53.65
C PRO A 75 -36.81 16.57 53.19
N GLU A 76 -36.93 15.65 54.14
CA GLU A 76 -36.86 14.20 53.90
C GLU A 76 -38.02 13.71 53.01
N ILE A 77 -37.66 13.04 51.91
CA ILE A 77 -38.59 12.40 50.98
C ILE A 77 -38.92 10.99 51.52
N PRO A 78 -40.18 10.53 51.53
CA PRO A 78 -40.55 9.22 52.04
C PRO A 78 -39.90 8.06 51.26
N HIS A 79 -39.48 7.05 52.00
CA HIS A 79 -38.76 5.84 51.56
C HIS A 79 -39.27 5.22 50.24
N PRO A 80 -38.36 4.88 49.30
CA PRO A 80 -38.68 4.03 48.17
C PRO A 80 -39.03 2.61 48.62
N TRP A 81 -40.11 2.09 48.06
CA TRP A 81 -40.52 0.69 48.14
C TRP A 81 -39.39 -0.23 47.69
N LEU A 82 -38.97 -1.13 48.58
CA LEU A 82 -38.08 -2.24 48.23
C LEU A 82 -38.85 -3.24 47.35
N PRO A 83 -38.38 -3.57 46.14
CA PRO A 83 -38.85 -4.76 45.44
C PRO A 83 -38.31 -6.02 46.17
N PRO A 84 -39.06 -7.14 46.14
CA PRO A 84 -38.65 -8.37 46.80
C PRO A 84 -37.39 -8.93 46.13
N ASP A 85 -36.56 -9.53 46.98
CA ASP A 85 -35.39 -10.34 46.66
C ASP A 85 -35.60 -11.20 45.40
N ASN A 86 -34.88 -10.85 44.35
CA ASN A 86 -34.67 -11.69 43.18
C ASN A 86 -33.21 -11.51 42.80
N GLY A 87 -32.36 -12.35 43.40
CA GLY A 87 -30.98 -12.52 42.95
C GLY A 87 -30.89 -12.77 41.44
N PRO A 88 -29.71 -12.55 40.84
CA PRO A 88 -29.52 -12.76 39.41
C PRO A 88 -29.89 -14.21 39.05
N PRO A 89 -30.60 -14.45 37.92
CA PRO A 89 -30.87 -15.80 37.45
C PRO A 89 -29.53 -16.51 37.18
N PRO A 90 -29.44 -17.83 37.41
CA PRO A 90 -28.22 -18.56 37.09
C PRO A 90 -27.88 -18.42 35.61
N LEU A 91 -26.60 -18.19 35.32
CA LEU A 91 -26.07 -18.19 33.96
C LEU A 91 -26.37 -19.54 33.30
N PRO A 92 -26.73 -19.59 32.01
CA PRO A 92 -26.79 -20.85 31.29
C PRO A 92 -25.38 -21.44 31.16
N SER A 93 -25.07 -22.43 31.99
CA SER A 93 -23.97 -23.37 31.76
C SER A 93 -24.44 -24.42 30.73
N SER A 94 -24.37 -24.05 29.46
CA SER A 94 -24.34 -25.01 28.36
C SER A 94 -23.20 -24.60 27.45
N SER A 95 -22.11 -25.35 27.52
CA SER A 95 -21.14 -25.44 26.43
C SER A 95 -21.90 -25.67 25.12
N LEU A 96 -21.45 -25.00 24.06
CA LEU A 96 -21.83 -25.30 22.68
C LEU A 96 -21.77 -26.82 22.44
N PRO A 97 -22.62 -27.40 21.57
CA PRO A 97 -22.39 -28.74 21.09
C PRO A 97 -21.03 -28.76 20.38
N GLU A 98 -20.00 -29.25 21.06
CA GLU A 98 -18.72 -29.65 20.47
C GLU A 98 -19.00 -30.92 19.65
N GLY A 99 -19.69 -30.75 18.52
CA GLY A 99 -20.18 -31.81 17.65
C GLY A 99 -19.76 -31.63 16.20
N TYR A 100 -18.77 -30.78 15.94
CA TYR A 100 -18.16 -30.59 14.62
C TYR A 100 -16.63 -30.70 14.66
N TYR A 101 -16.10 -31.47 15.62
CA TYR A 101 -14.73 -31.95 15.55
C TYR A 101 -14.77 -33.32 14.85
N GLU A 102 -14.26 -33.40 13.63
CA GLU A 102 -13.96 -34.69 12.99
C GLU A 102 -12.77 -35.29 13.75
N GLU A 103 -13.03 -36.29 14.59
CA GLU A 103 -11.98 -37.02 15.29
C GLU A 103 -11.16 -37.79 14.27
N ALA A 104 -9.90 -37.37 14.05
CA ALA A 104 -8.96 -38.13 13.25
C ALA A 104 -8.70 -39.48 13.94
N VAL A 105 -9.23 -40.56 13.37
CA VAL A 105 -9.02 -41.94 13.83
C VAL A 105 -7.51 -42.22 13.87
N PRO A 106 -6.94 -42.56 15.04
CA PRO A 106 -5.57 -43.07 15.09
C PRO A 106 -5.51 -44.36 14.28
N LEU A 107 -4.60 -44.42 13.32
CA LEU A 107 -4.32 -45.65 12.59
C LEU A 107 -3.88 -46.72 13.61
N GLY A 108 -4.78 -47.67 13.87
CA GLY A 108 -4.47 -48.84 14.69
C GLY A 108 -3.26 -49.60 14.10
N PRO A 109 -2.46 -50.26 14.94
CA PRO A 109 -1.27 -50.96 14.50
C PRO A 109 -1.68 -52.09 13.53
N GLY A 110 -1.16 -52.07 12.30
CA GLY A 110 -1.29 -53.20 11.37
C GLY A 110 -1.91 -52.91 9.99
N LYS A 111 -2.01 -51.66 9.53
CA LYS A 111 -2.34 -51.39 8.12
C LYS A 111 -1.16 -50.76 7.38
N ALA A 112 -0.54 -51.55 6.50
CA ALA A 112 0.55 -51.11 5.63
C ALA A 112 0.02 -50.21 4.50
N PRO A 113 0.75 -49.15 4.11
CA PRO A 113 0.42 -48.34 2.95
C PRO A 113 1.11 -48.95 1.73
N GLU A 114 0.36 -49.53 0.79
CA GLU A 114 0.95 -50.10 -0.42
C GLU A 114 0.34 -49.53 -1.71
N TYR A 115 1.09 -48.58 -2.26
CA TYR A 115 1.33 -48.25 -3.67
C TYR A 115 0.55 -49.09 -4.70
N ILE A 116 -0.33 -48.48 -5.51
CA ILE A 116 -0.51 -48.92 -6.91
C ILE A 116 -0.90 -47.71 -7.77
N THR A 117 0.06 -47.17 -8.51
CA THR A 117 -0.18 -46.70 -9.89
C THR A 117 1.05 -47.00 -10.74
N SER A 118 0.93 -48.09 -11.53
CA SER A 118 1.61 -48.35 -12.80
C SER A 118 3.07 -47.90 -12.96
N GLN A 119 4.00 -48.74 -12.52
CA GLN A 119 5.37 -48.70 -13.02
C GLN A 119 5.35 -49.18 -14.48
N TYR A 120 5.53 -48.21 -15.37
CA TYR A 120 5.70 -48.36 -16.81
C TYR A 120 6.92 -49.23 -17.08
N ASP A 121 6.69 -50.35 -17.75
CA ASP A 121 7.72 -51.18 -18.38
C ASP A 121 8.28 -50.43 -19.61
N SER A 122 9.47 -50.86 -20.05
CA SER A 122 10.17 -50.53 -21.29
C SER A 122 11.18 -49.38 -21.27
N ASP A 123 12.44 -49.81 -21.18
CA ASP A 123 13.60 -49.37 -21.98
C ASP A 123 13.32 -48.35 -23.09
N ALA A 124 13.98 -47.20 -22.98
CA ALA A 124 14.42 -46.45 -24.15
C ALA A 124 15.70 -45.68 -23.79
N MET A 125 16.85 -46.30 -24.09
CA MET A 125 18.08 -45.56 -24.35
C MET A 125 17.75 -44.43 -25.32
N SER A 126 17.83 -43.17 -24.88
CA SER A 126 17.85 -42.04 -25.80
C SER A 126 19.16 -41.29 -25.64
N SER A 127 20.07 -41.70 -26.53
CA SER A 127 21.27 -41.05 -27.01
C SER A 127 21.58 -39.64 -26.48
N SER A 128 22.73 -39.55 -25.82
CA SER A 128 23.61 -38.39 -25.91
C SER A 128 24.04 -38.23 -27.39
N TYR A 129 23.63 -37.15 -28.06
CA TYR A 129 24.17 -36.77 -29.38
C TYR A 129 24.55 -35.29 -29.37
N GLU A 130 25.86 -35.07 -29.56
CA GLU A 130 26.50 -33.77 -29.72
C GLU A 130 26.01 -33.10 -31.02
N SER A 131 25.45 -31.90 -30.92
CA SER A 131 25.39 -31.00 -32.06
C SER A 131 26.60 -30.07 -31.94
N TYR A 132 27.70 -30.44 -32.58
CA TYR A 132 28.75 -29.49 -32.93
C TYR A 132 28.13 -28.47 -33.89
N ASP A 133 28.04 -27.23 -33.46
CA ASP A 133 28.03 -26.07 -34.34
C ASP A 133 29.31 -25.31 -33.99
N GLU A 134 30.44 -25.86 -34.45
CA GLU A 134 31.54 -24.99 -34.86
C GLU A 134 30.96 -24.21 -36.04
N GLU A 135 30.65 -22.93 -35.86
CA GLU A 135 31.20 -21.81 -36.62
C GLU A 135 31.01 -20.50 -35.83
N GLU A 136 31.95 -19.60 -36.02
CA GLU A 136 32.30 -18.49 -35.14
C GLU A 136 31.38 -17.26 -35.27
N GLU A 137 31.56 -16.38 -34.28
CA GLU A 137 31.37 -14.93 -34.35
C GLU A 137 29.97 -14.35 -34.01
N ASP A 138 30.04 -13.38 -33.09
CA ASP A 138 29.02 -12.44 -32.64
C ASP A 138 27.82 -12.91 -31.76
N GLY A 139 27.98 -12.65 -30.45
CA GLY A 139 27.03 -11.74 -29.78
C GLY A 139 25.58 -12.20 -29.56
N LYS A 140 25.36 -13.42 -29.04
CA LYS A 140 24.20 -13.82 -28.19
C LYS A 140 22.85 -13.14 -28.47
N GLY A 141 22.16 -13.60 -29.52
CA GLY A 141 20.72 -13.39 -29.67
C GLY A 141 19.91 -14.13 -28.58
N GLN A 142 19.33 -13.38 -27.64
CA GLN A 142 18.28 -13.91 -26.76
C GLN A 142 17.02 -14.19 -27.59
N LYS A 143 16.85 -15.42 -28.08
CA LYS A 143 15.55 -15.92 -28.57
C LYS A 143 14.60 -16.08 -27.38
N MET A 144 13.96 -14.98 -26.99
CA MET A 144 12.85 -14.99 -26.04
C MET A 144 11.68 -15.73 -26.70
N ARG A 145 11.29 -16.89 -26.18
CA ARG A 145 10.06 -17.58 -26.60
C ARG A 145 8.87 -16.65 -26.35
N HIS A 146 8.27 -16.16 -27.42
CA HIS A 146 7.07 -15.31 -27.41
C HIS A 146 5.84 -16.13 -27.01
N GLN A 147 5.68 -16.42 -25.73
CA GLN A 147 4.38 -16.85 -25.22
C GLN A 147 3.60 -15.58 -24.81
N TRP A 148 2.84 -15.06 -25.77
CA TRP A 148 1.95 -13.91 -25.61
C TRP A 148 0.84 -14.20 -24.58
N PRO A 149 0.58 -13.32 -23.59
CA PRO A 149 -0.68 -13.30 -22.83
C PRO A 149 -1.81 -12.73 -23.72
N SER A 150 -3.05 -13.19 -23.53
CA SER A 150 -4.23 -12.86 -24.35
C SER A 150 -4.24 -11.43 -24.92
N GLU A 151 -4.26 -11.38 -26.25
CA GLU A 151 -4.04 -10.24 -27.13
C GLU A 151 -5.03 -9.08 -26.89
N GLU A 152 -6.25 -9.39 -26.45
CA GLU A 152 -7.38 -8.46 -26.47
C GLU A 152 -7.28 -7.32 -25.44
N ALA A 153 -7.01 -7.62 -24.15
CA ALA A 153 -6.97 -6.57 -23.12
C ALA A 153 -5.73 -5.67 -23.22
N SER A 154 -4.63 -6.21 -23.74
CA SER A 154 -3.36 -5.47 -23.84
C SER A 154 -3.34 -4.46 -24.97
N MET A 155 -4.08 -4.70 -26.05
CA MET A 155 -4.12 -3.82 -27.21
C MET A 155 -5.01 -2.60 -26.98
N ASP A 156 -6.16 -2.75 -26.32
CA ASP A 156 -7.10 -1.64 -26.11
C ASP A 156 -6.48 -0.43 -25.40
N LEU A 157 -5.62 -0.66 -24.39
CA LEU A 157 -4.94 0.40 -23.66
C LEU A 157 -4.03 1.26 -24.54
N VAL A 158 -3.49 0.66 -25.61
CA VAL A 158 -2.52 1.29 -26.51
C VAL A 158 -3.15 1.78 -27.80
N LYS A 159 -4.44 1.48 -28.05
CA LYS A 159 -5.16 2.05 -29.19
C LYS A 159 -5.11 3.57 -29.08
N ASP A 160 -4.63 4.22 -30.15
CA ASP A 160 -4.46 5.67 -30.25
C ASP A 160 -3.43 6.29 -29.28
N ALA A 161 -2.59 5.47 -28.63
CA ALA A 161 -1.51 5.99 -27.81
C ALA A 161 -0.39 6.56 -28.69
N ARG A 162 0.13 7.73 -28.31
CA ARG A 162 1.30 8.33 -28.95
C ARG A 162 2.57 7.56 -28.58
N ILE A 163 2.71 7.22 -27.31
CA ILE A 163 3.89 6.53 -26.77
C ILE A 163 3.41 5.47 -25.79
N CYS A 164 4.05 4.31 -25.80
CA CYS A 164 3.83 3.25 -24.82
C CYS A 164 5.14 2.55 -24.50
N ALA A 165 5.53 2.53 -23.22
CA ALA A 165 6.70 1.79 -22.78
C ALA A 165 6.60 1.34 -21.32
N PHE A 166 7.30 0.26 -21.00
CA PHE A 166 7.53 -0.13 -19.61
C PHE A 166 8.69 0.68 -19.03
N LEU A 167 8.40 1.56 -18.06
CA LEU A 167 9.39 2.41 -17.41
C LEU A 167 9.45 2.14 -15.91
N LEU A 168 10.53 2.58 -15.26
CA LEU A 168 10.65 2.53 -13.80
C LEU A 168 10.31 3.90 -13.22
N ARG A 169 9.32 3.96 -12.32
CA ARG A 169 9.01 5.16 -11.54
C ARG A 169 9.78 5.19 -10.23
N LYS A 170 10.40 6.33 -9.91
CA LYS A 170 11.05 6.58 -8.62
C LYS A 170 10.01 6.89 -7.55
N LYS A 171 10.11 6.23 -6.39
CA LYS A 171 9.36 6.57 -5.17
C LYS A 171 10.21 7.39 -4.21
N ARG A 172 9.55 8.00 -3.21
CA ARG A 172 10.12 8.83 -2.14
C ARG A 172 11.27 8.19 -1.33
N PHE A 173 11.37 6.86 -1.26
CA PHE A 173 12.48 6.15 -0.60
C PHE A 173 13.56 5.63 -1.56
N GLY A 174 13.62 6.16 -2.78
CA GLY A 174 14.55 5.69 -3.82
C GLY A 174 14.20 4.32 -4.42
N GLN A 175 13.12 3.68 -3.96
CA GLN A 175 12.60 2.46 -4.56
C GLN A 175 12.06 2.75 -5.96
N TRP A 176 12.34 1.85 -6.90
CA TRP A 176 11.81 1.91 -8.25
C TRP A 176 10.69 0.90 -8.43
N THR A 177 9.67 1.26 -9.20
CA THR A 177 8.56 0.35 -9.53
C THR A 177 8.36 0.36 -11.04
N LYS A 178 8.34 -0.83 -11.65
CA LYS A 178 8.04 -1.00 -13.07
C LYS A 178 6.56 -0.73 -13.31
N LEU A 179 6.25 0.12 -14.28
CA LEU A 179 4.89 0.47 -14.70
C LEU A 179 4.83 0.49 -16.23
N LEU A 180 3.69 0.14 -16.79
CA LEU A 180 3.37 0.42 -18.18
C LEU A 180 2.93 1.88 -18.28
N CYS A 181 3.70 2.69 -18.97
CA CYS A 181 3.44 4.12 -19.16
C CYS A 181 2.93 4.35 -20.58
N VAL A 182 1.77 4.97 -20.69
CA VAL A 182 1.06 5.22 -21.96
C VAL A 182 0.75 6.71 -22.04
N ILE A 183 1.12 7.36 -23.14
CA ILE A 183 0.73 8.74 -23.43
C ILE A 183 -0.42 8.72 -24.43
N LYS A 184 -1.60 9.14 -24.01
CA LYS A 184 -2.82 9.21 -24.82
C LYS A 184 -3.63 10.44 -24.42
N ASP A 185 -4.24 11.13 -25.37
CA ASP A 185 -5.11 12.30 -25.13
C ASP A 185 -4.48 13.39 -24.24
N ASN A 186 -3.18 13.68 -24.46
CA ASN A 186 -2.38 14.61 -23.65
C ASN A 186 -2.31 14.25 -22.16
N LYS A 187 -2.46 12.97 -21.83
CA LYS A 187 -2.32 12.41 -20.49
C LYS A 187 -1.24 11.35 -20.47
N LEU A 188 -0.50 11.30 -19.37
CA LEU A 188 0.35 10.17 -19.02
C LEU A 188 -0.43 9.25 -18.09
N LEU A 189 -0.66 8.02 -18.55
CA LEU A 189 -1.34 6.95 -17.84
C LEU A 189 -0.31 5.90 -17.43
N CYS A 190 -0.30 5.52 -16.15
CA CYS A 190 0.61 4.49 -15.64
C CYS A 190 -0.17 3.32 -15.03
N TYR A 191 0.01 2.14 -15.62
CA TYR A 191 -0.62 0.89 -15.19
C TYR A 191 0.41 -0.02 -14.51
N LYS A 192 -0.04 -0.87 -13.57
CA LYS A 192 0.86 -1.87 -12.96
C LYS A 192 1.16 -3.00 -13.95
N SER A 193 0.16 -3.35 -14.73
CA SER A 193 0.16 -4.44 -15.69
C SER A 193 -0.53 -4.02 -16.98
N SER A 194 -0.20 -4.68 -18.10
CA SER A 194 -0.92 -4.53 -19.37
C SER A 194 -2.33 -5.11 -19.35
N LYS A 195 -2.73 -5.78 -18.27
CA LYS A 195 -4.07 -6.34 -18.07
C LYS A 195 -4.99 -5.40 -17.28
N ASP A 196 -4.46 -4.30 -16.75
CA ASP A 196 -5.24 -3.39 -15.91
C ASP A 196 -6.06 -2.44 -16.79
N HIS A 197 -7.37 -2.38 -16.59
CA HIS A 197 -8.23 -1.43 -17.31
C HIS A 197 -8.19 -0.01 -16.74
N THR A 198 -7.75 0.15 -15.49
CA THR A 198 -7.69 1.45 -14.82
C THR A 198 -6.24 1.83 -14.52
N PRO A 199 -5.82 3.06 -14.85
CA PRO A 199 -4.47 3.51 -14.55
C PRO A 199 -4.31 3.64 -13.03
N GLN A 200 -3.18 3.15 -12.52
CA GLN A 200 -2.79 3.40 -11.13
C GLN A 200 -2.55 4.90 -10.90
N MET A 201 -2.10 5.61 -11.93
CA MET A 201 -1.83 7.04 -11.91
C MET A 201 -2.14 7.63 -13.27
N GLU A 202 -2.82 8.77 -13.26
CA GLU A 202 -3.12 9.58 -14.44
C GLU A 202 -2.60 10.99 -14.19
N LEU A 203 -1.87 11.55 -15.14
CA LEU A 203 -1.32 12.90 -15.09
C LEU A 203 -1.63 13.64 -16.38
N LEU A 204 -2.27 14.81 -16.27
CA LEU A 204 -2.46 15.72 -17.39
C LEU A 204 -1.12 16.35 -17.77
N LEU A 205 -0.68 16.18 -19.02
CA LEU A 205 0.58 16.75 -19.50
C LEU A 205 0.46 18.26 -19.80
N SER A 206 -0.76 18.78 -19.97
CA SER A 206 -1.03 20.22 -20.08
C SER A 206 -0.45 20.97 -18.87
N GLY A 207 0.48 21.90 -19.13
CA GLY A 207 1.10 22.71 -18.07
C GLY A 207 2.16 21.96 -17.23
N CYS A 208 2.49 20.72 -17.59
CA CYS A 208 3.65 20.03 -17.05
C CYS A 208 4.94 20.50 -17.74
N SER A 209 6.02 20.66 -16.97
CA SER A 209 7.37 20.79 -17.50
C SER A 209 8.04 19.42 -17.49
N VAL A 210 8.46 18.92 -18.65
CA VAL A 210 9.21 17.67 -18.78
C VAL A 210 10.67 17.99 -19.04
N THR A 211 11.56 17.41 -18.26
CA THR A 211 13.01 17.62 -18.37
C THR A 211 13.74 16.28 -18.43
N HIS A 212 14.70 16.17 -19.35
CA HIS A 212 15.61 15.02 -19.39
C HIS A 212 16.83 15.30 -18.52
N ILE A 213 17.15 14.36 -17.64
CA ILE A 213 18.35 14.35 -16.81
C ILE A 213 19.27 13.25 -17.34
N PRO A 214 20.32 13.60 -18.11
CA PRO A 214 21.25 12.62 -18.64
C PRO A 214 22.04 11.94 -17.52
N LYS A 215 22.39 10.67 -17.73
CA LYS A 215 23.33 9.93 -16.86
C LYS A 215 24.42 9.32 -17.73
N ASP A 216 25.67 9.67 -17.46
CA ASP A 216 26.83 9.18 -18.23
C ASP A 216 27.38 7.82 -17.77
N SER A 217 26.91 7.29 -16.65
CA SER A 217 27.43 6.03 -16.13
C SER A 217 26.64 4.84 -16.69
N LYS A 218 27.32 3.82 -17.24
CA LYS A 218 26.72 2.52 -17.65
C LYS A 218 25.82 1.87 -16.59
N LYS A 219 25.98 2.25 -15.31
CA LYS A 219 25.20 1.74 -14.17
C LYS A 219 23.95 2.56 -13.82
N LYS A 220 23.79 3.78 -14.35
CA LYS A 220 22.65 4.67 -14.04
C LYS A 220 21.85 4.94 -15.31
N LYS A 221 20.54 4.78 -15.21
CA LYS A 221 19.60 5.03 -16.30
C LYS A 221 19.31 6.53 -16.43
N HIS A 222 19.14 7.01 -17.65
CA HIS A 222 18.65 8.36 -17.91
C HIS A 222 17.30 8.57 -17.19
N GLU A 223 17.03 9.80 -16.73
CA GLU A 223 15.80 10.11 -16.00
C GLU A 223 14.98 11.16 -16.76
N LEU A 224 13.67 10.95 -16.86
CA LEU A 224 12.68 11.95 -17.24
C LEU A 224 12.02 12.46 -15.98
N LYS A 225 12.10 13.77 -15.74
CA LYS A 225 11.47 14.44 -14.60
C LYS A 225 10.34 15.31 -15.12
N ILE A 226 9.12 14.96 -14.73
CA ILE A 226 7.88 15.64 -15.07
C ILE A 226 7.41 16.41 -13.84
N LEU A 227 7.23 17.72 -13.97
CA LEU A 227 6.80 18.60 -12.89
C LEU A 227 5.48 19.27 -13.27
N HIS A 228 4.46 19.10 -12.42
CA HIS A 228 3.20 19.83 -12.54
C HIS A 228 3.19 20.98 -11.51
N GLN A 229 2.51 22.09 -11.82
CA GLN A 229 2.56 23.32 -11.02
C GLN A 229 2.22 23.04 -9.54
N GLY A 230 3.22 23.21 -8.65
CA GLY A 230 3.08 23.05 -7.21
C GLY A 230 3.01 21.61 -6.68
N ALA A 231 3.22 20.58 -7.53
CA ALA A 231 3.17 19.17 -7.15
C ALA A 231 4.57 18.52 -7.09
N ASP A 232 4.65 17.35 -6.45
CA ASP A 232 5.87 16.55 -6.43
C ASP A 232 6.28 16.09 -7.84
N ALA A 233 7.59 16.12 -8.10
CA ALA A 233 8.11 15.71 -9.41
C ALA A 233 7.98 14.20 -9.64
N LEU A 234 7.36 13.81 -10.75
CA LEU A 234 7.36 12.43 -11.22
C LEU A 234 8.67 12.13 -11.94
N VAL A 235 9.39 11.11 -11.49
CA VAL A 235 10.66 10.68 -12.10
C VAL A 235 10.52 9.29 -12.69
N LEU A 236 10.76 9.19 -14.00
CA LEU A 236 10.77 7.94 -14.77
C LEU A 236 12.18 7.65 -15.28
N ALA A 237 12.64 6.40 -15.19
CA ALA A 237 13.90 5.99 -15.77
C ALA A 237 13.70 5.48 -17.20
N VAL A 238 14.48 6.02 -18.13
CA VAL A 238 14.52 5.63 -19.54
C VAL A 238 15.88 4.98 -19.87
N HIS A 239 15.88 4.09 -20.86
CA HIS A 239 17.03 3.24 -21.15
C HIS A 239 18.12 3.93 -21.98
N SER A 240 17.78 5.00 -22.70
CA SER A 240 18.73 5.73 -23.54
C SER A 240 18.33 7.19 -23.70
N LYS A 241 19.22 7.98 -24.31
CA LYS A 241 18.96 9.38 -24.66
C LYS A 241 17.86 9.50 -25.71
N GLU A 242 17.86 8.62 -26.71
CA GLU A 242 16.90 8.62 -27.81
C GLU A 242 15.48 8.36 -27.31
N GLN A 243 15.33 7.43 -26.36
CA GLN A 243 14.04 7.22 -25.69
C GLN A 243 13.64 8.49 -24.91
N ALA A 244 14.56 9.13 -24.20
CA ALA A 244 14.22 10.37 -23.49
C ALA A 244 13.72 11.47 -24.45
N GLU A 245 14.38 11.62 -25.60
CA GLU A 245 14.01 12.59 -26.63
C GLU A 245 12.65 12.28 -27.27
N GLU A 246 12.32 11.00 -27.48
CA GLU A 246 11.01 10.60 -27.97
C GLU A 246 9.90 11.01 -27.00
N TRP A 247 10.12 10.84 -25.70
CA TRP A 247 9.17 11.19 -24.64
C TRP A 247 9.00 12.70 -24.44
N LEU A 248 9.88 13.53 -25.01
CA LEU A 248 9.83 14.99 -24.95
C LEU A 248 9.05 15.62 -26.13
N LYS A 249 8.64 14.84 -27.14
CA LYS A 249 7.93 15.31 -28.34
C LYS A 249 6.39 15.37 -28.15
#